data_AF-A0A6P8XG88-F1
#
_entry.id   AF-A0A6P8XG88-F1
#
_cell.length_a   1.000
_cell.length_b   1.000
_cell.length_c   1.000
_cell.angle_alpha   90.00
_cell.angle_beta   90.00
_cell.angle_gamma   90.00
#
_symmetry.space_group_name_H-M   'P 1'
#
loop_
_entity.id
_entity.type
_entity.pdbx_description
1 polymer ?
#
loop_
_entity_poly.entity_id
_entity_poly.type
_entity_poly.pdbx_seq_one_letter_code
_entity_poly.pdbx_strand_id
1 'polypeptide(L)'
;MKAQERVLEHRIEKAAAGESDLMQKKPGGGSYYGKHAIKTKYGIERVVEDLIQEAMSKGDFNNLNGAGKPLSTAQMQNPYLDFTTHKLNKIMLDNGFTPEWIMMSRDIREAVQELKQQIRKERSFYGDWPLTNSDQQAAWQSFAQLHEEQVRELNKLIDKYNLIVPILENQFFRQHLDKLAESIFKEPNLQRNLPRPKQSVKSKSEVKERNFMVTFFSSMGF
;
A
#
# COMPACT_ATOMS: atom_id res chain seq x y z
N MET A 1 -29.12 52.87 46.56
CA MET A 1 -28.25 53.78 45.78
C MET A 1 -27.01 53.08 45.21
N LYS A 2 -26.26 52.26 45.97
CA LYS A 2 -25.05 51.55 45.49
C LYS A 2 -25.25 50.51 44.35
N ALA A 3 -26.47 50.00 44.15
CA ALA A 3 -26.74 49.01 43.09
C ALA A 3 -26.86 49.66 41.70
N GLN A 4 -27.51 50.83 41.59
CA GLN A 4 -27.56 51.61 40.36
C GLN A 4 -26.16 52.09 39.92
N GLU A 5 -25.32 52.46 40.88
CA GLU A 5 -23.96 52.94 40.64
C GLU A 5 -23.07 51.86 40.01
N ARG A 6 -23.10 50.63 40.54
CA ARG A 6 -22.40 49.49 39.94
C ARG A 6 -22.86 49.13 38.53
N VAL A 7 -24.16 49.25 38.26
CA VAL A 7 -24.71 48.97 36.92
C VAL A 7 -24.25 50.04 35.92
N LEU A 8 -24.11 51.29 36.37
CA LEU A 8 -23.57 52.40 35.58
C LEU A 8 -22.07 52.22 35.33
N GLU A 9 -21.28 51.92 36.35
CA GLU A 9 -19.84 51.64 36.21
C GLU A 9 -19.58 50.51 35.21
N HIS A 10 -20.30 49.39 35.34
CA HIS A 10 -20.16 48.26 34.41
C HIS A 10 -20.57 48.62 32.97
N ARG A 11 -21.54 49.52 32.77
CA ARG A 11 -21.93 49.99 31.44
C ARG A 11 -20.90 50.93 30.83
N ILE A 12 -20.27 51.77 31.66
CA ILE A 12 -19.21 52.69 31.23
C ILE A 12 -17.95 51.92 30.88
N GLU A 13 -17.55 50.94 31.71
CA GLU A 13 -16.38 50.08 31.48
C GLU A 13 -16.54 49.23 30.20
N LYS A 14 -17.74 48.68 29.98
CA LYS A 14 -18.06 47.92 28.75
C LYS A 14 -18.10 48.80 27.49
N ALA A 15 -18.51 50.07 27.61
CA ALA A 15 -18.49 51.01 26.50
C ALA A 15 -17.05 51.47 26.17
N ALA A 16 -16.19 51.64 27.18
CA ALA A 16 -14.81 52.04 27.02
C ALA A 16 -13.90 50.92 26.46
N ALA A 17 -14.18 49.65 26.80
CA ALA A 17 -13.41 48.50 26.31
C ALA A 17 -13.59 48.19 24.81
N GLY A 18 -14.62 48.76 24.16
CA GLY A 18 -14.89 48.52 22.74
C GLY A 18 -13.99 49.29 21.78
N GLU A 19 -13.35 50.37 22.22
CA GLU A 19 -12.63 51.29 21.32
C GLU A 19 -11.10 51.21 21.44
N SER A 20 -10.56 50.82 22.61
CA SER A 20 -9.12 50.77 22.86
C SER A 20 -8.47 49.40 22.63
N ASP A 21 -9.23 48.30 22.70
CA ASP A 21 -8.67 46.94 22.58
C ASP A 21 -8.57 46.44 21.13
N LEU A 22 -9.11 47.20 20.18
CA LEU A 22 -8.97 46.95 18.73
C LEU A 22 -7.69 47.55 18.12
N MET A 23 -6.92 48.35 18.87
CA MET A 23 -5.88 49.22 18.30
C MET A 23 -4.43 48.95 18.72
N GLN A 24 -4.10 47.82 19.36
CA GLN A 24 -2.70 47.36 19.43
C GLN A 24 -2.33 46.49 18.23
N LYS A 25 -2.30 47.15 17.07
CA LYS A 25 -1.67 46.62 15.85
C LYS A 25 -0.17 46.96 15.92
N LYS A 26 0.68 45.98 16.26
CA LYS A 26 2.14 46.12 16.08
C LYS A 26 2.43 46.46 14.60
N PRO A 27 3.23 47.49 14.29
CA PRO A 27 3.65 47.76 12.92
C PRO A 27 4.80 46.80 12.59
N GLY A 28 4.51 45.71 11.87
CA GLY A 28 5.57 44.80 11.38
C GLY A 28 5.25 43.30 11.31
N GLY A 29 4.00 42.87 11.51
CA GLY A 29 3.61 41.47 11.36
C GLY A 29 2.35 41.35 10.52
N GLY A 30 2.45 40.66 9.38
CA GLY A 30 1.33 40.47 8.46
C GLY A 30 0.09 39.89 9.14
N SER A 31 -1.03 40.55 8.93
CA SER A 31 -2.34 40.11 9.39
C SER A 31 -2.82 38.93 8.52
N TYR A 32 -2.45 37.71 8.91
CA TYR A 32 -2.95 36.47 8.27
C TYR A 32 -3.76 35.58 9.22
N TYR A 33 -3.69 35.81 10.54
CA TYR A 33 -4.35 34.97 11.56
C TYR A 33 -5.86 35.22 11.72
N GLY A 34 -6.44 36.14 10.96
CA GLY A 34 -7.82 36.64 11.16
C GLY A 34 -8.90 36.00 10.27
N LYS A 35 -8.71 34.81 9.70
CA LYS A 35 -9.70 34.20 8.79
C LYS A 35 -9.96 32.70 9.03
N HIS A 36 -9.96 32.24 10.28
CA HIS A 36 -10.39 30.88 10.62
C HIS A 36 -11.92 30.71 10.71
N ALA A 37 -12.71 31.57 10.04
CA ALA A 37 -14.17 31.53 10.03
C ALA A 37 -14.77 31.08 8.69
N ILE A 38 -14.03 30.33 7.85
CA ILE A 38 -14.59 29.69 6.64
C ILE A 38 -14.73 28.18 6.87
N LYS A 39 -16.00 27.82 7.09
CA LYS A 39 -16.54 26.51 7.48
C LYS A 39 -16.15 25.38 6.53
N THR A 40 -15.44 24.39 7.08
CA THR A 40 -15.66 22.94 6.91
C THR A 40 -16.05 22.40 5.52
N LYS A 41 -15.29 22.71 4.47
CA LYS A 41 -15.34 21.91 3.22
C LYS A 41 -13.97 21.41 2.73
N TYR A 42 -12.88 21.98 3.22
CA TYR A 42 -11.51 21.60 2.83
C TYR A 42 -10.65 21.29 4.06
N GLY A 43 -10.91 20.16 4.72
CA GLY A 43 -10.10 19.70 5.86
C GLY A 43 -8.63 19.52 5.49
N ILE A 44 -8.40 18.84 4.35
CA ILE A 44 -7.06 18.50 3.86
C ILE A 44 -6.30 19.75 3.40
N GLU A 45 -6.91 20.63 2.60
CA GLU A 45 -6.22 21.83 2.10
C GLU A 45 -5.73 22.72 3.24
N ARG A 46 -6.49 22.85 4.33
CA ARG A 46 -6.05 23.62 5.51
C ARG A 46 -4.86 22.97 6.20
N VAL A 47 -4.90 21.66 6.42
CA VAL A 47 -3.77 20.94 7.05
C VAL A 47 -2.51 21.07 6.19
N VAL A 48 -2.65 20.97 4.87
CA VAL A 48 -1.53 21.14 3.93
C VAL A 48 -0.98 22.58 4.00
N GLU A 49 -1.85 23.59 4.02
CA GLU A 49 -1.44 25.00 4.13
C GLU A 49 -0.70 25.27 5.45
N ASP A 50 -1.22 24.76 6.57
CA ASP A 50 -0.59 24.91 7.88
C ASP A 50 0.80 24.24 7.89
N LEU A 51 0.95 23.06 7.28
CA LEU A 51 2.24 22.37 7.13
C LEU A 51 3.23 23.15 6.24
N ILE A 52 2.75 23.75 5.15
CA ILE A 52 3.60 24.58 4.26
C ILE A 52 4.09 25.81 5.03
N GLN A 53 3.22 26.49 5.78
CA GLN A 53 3.60 27.65 6.57
C GLN A 53 4.59 27.31 7.69
N GLU A 54 4.39 26.17 8.35
CA GLU A 54 5.34 25.65 9.33
C GLU A 54 6.72 25.40 8.70
N ALA A 55 6.79 24.72 7.56
CA ALA A 55 8.04 24.48 6.83
C ALA A 55 8.72 25.77 6.34
N MET A 56 7.93 26.78 5.91
CA MET A 56 8.46 28.11 5.57
C MET A 56 9.08 28.79 6.80
N SER A 57 8.41 28.74 7.96
CA SER A 57 8.93 29.32 9.20
C SER A 57 10.18 28.62 9.73
N LYS A 58 10.28 27.30 9.54
CA LYS A 58 11.47 26.50 9.87
C LYS A 58 12.65 26.79 8.95
N GLY A 59 12.39 27.37 7.77
CA GLY A 59 13.41 27.68 6.79
C GLY A 59 13.83 26.49 5.94
N ASP A 60 13.00 25.43 5.86
CA ASP A 60 13.28 24.23 5.05
C ASP A 60 13.44 24.57 3.55
N PHE A 61 12.90 25.71 3.11
CA PHE A 61 13.02 26.21 1.74
C PHE A 61 14.28 27.06 1.47
N ASN A 62 15.08 27.39 2.48
CA ASN A 62 16.21 28.31 2.33
C ASN A 62 17.45 27.68 1.67
N ASN A 63 17.59 26.35 1.71
CA ASN A 63 18.74 25.63 1.16
C ASN A 63 18.33 24.59 0.11
N LEU A 64 17.43 24.96 -0.79
CA LEU A 64 17.03 24.09 -1.89
C LEU A 64 18.13 23.98 -2.94
N ASN A 65 18.40 22.75 -3.38
CA ASN A 65 19.32 22.49 -4.48
C ASN A 65 18.85 23.21 -5.76
N GLY A 66 19.62 24.19 -6.22
CA GLY A 66 19.31 24.96 -7.42
C GLY A 66 18.67 26.34 -7.18
N ALA A 67 18.56 26.79 -5.92
CA ALA A 67 18.16 28.17 -5.63
C ALA A 67 19.07 29.18 -6.37
N GLY A 68 18.46 30.13 -7.08
CA GLY A 68 19.17 31.16 -7.86
C GLY A 68 19.79 30.71 -9.17
N LYS A 69 19.71 29.41 -9.55
CA LYS A 69 20.17 28.91 -10.85
C LYS A 69 19.03 28.97 -11.87
N PRO A 70 19.32 29.22 -13.16
CA PRO A 70 18.30 29.15 -14.20
C PRO A 70 17.68 27.75 -14.26
N LEU A 71 16.38 27.67 -14.57
CA LEU A 71 15.68 26.40 -14.73
C LEU A 71 16.37 25.60 -15.85
N SER A 72 16.69 24.34 -15.57
CA SER A 72 17.28 23.46 -16.59
C SER A 72 16.30 23.28 -17.75
N THR A 73 16.79 23.43 -18.99
CA THR A 73 16.04 23.20 -20.24
C THR A 73 15.44 21.80 -20.33
N ALA A 74 15.92 20.85 -19.52
CA ALA A 74 15.32 19.53 -19.37
C ALA A 74 13.86 19.57 -18.86
N GLN A 75 13.43 20.65 -18.18
CA GLN A 75 12.03 20.83 -17.77
C GLN A 75 11.09 21.12 -18.94
N MET A 76 11.62 21.44 -20.13
CA MET A 76 10.89 21.60 -21.39
C MET A 76 10.85 20.30 -22.23
N GLN A 77 11.27 19.15 -21.70
CA GLN A 77 11.58 17.98 -22.54
C GLN A 77 10.39 17.34 -23.26
N ASN A 78 9.15 17.53 -22.78
CA ASN A 78 8.00 16.95 -23.47
C ASN A 78 7.02 18.05 -23.92
N PRO A 79 7.08 18.46 -25.20
CA PRO A 79 6.15 19.42 -25.79
C PRO A 79 4.68 19.00 -25.73
N TYR A 80 4.40 17.72 -25.49
CA TYR A 80 3.05 17.16 -25.42
C TYR A 80 2.50 17.06 -23.98
N LEU A 81 3.31 17.41 -22.96
CA LEU A 81 2.88 17.40 -21.56
C LEU A 81 2.69 18.83 -21.04
N ASP A 82 1.58 19.07 -20.35
CA ASP A 82 1.42 20.33 -19.63
C ASP A 82 2.42 20.44 -18.47
N PHE A 83 2.82 21.67 -18.18
CA PHE A 83 3.77 22.03 -17.13
C PHE A 83 3.32 21.53 -15.76
N THR A 84 2.02 21.59 -15.47
CA THR A 84 1.47 21.15 -14.19
C THR A 84 1.62 19.63 -14.02
N THR A 85 1.27 18.85 -15.04
CA THR A 85 1.40 17.38 -15.06
C THR A 85 2.85 16.94 -14.96
N HIS A 86 3.75 17.58 -15.72
CA HIS A 86 5.17 17.26 -15.66
C HIS A 86 5.75 17.51 -14.26
N LYS A 87 5.41 18.65 -13.64
CA LYS A 87 5.83 18.95 -12.27
C LYS A 87 5.26 17.98 -11.26
N LEU A 88 3.98 17.62 -11.37
CA LEU A 88 3.35 16.64 -10.49
C LEU A 88 4.08 15.29 -10.58
N ASN A 89 4.31 14.78 -11.78
CA ASN A 89 5.04 13.53 -12.00
C ASN A 89 6.46 13.61 -11.45
N LYS A 90 7.13 14.75 -11.63
CA LYS A 90 8.48 14.97 -11.08
C LYS A 90 8.48 14.96 -9.55
N ILE A 91 7.59 15.70 -8.90
CA ILE A 91 7.45 15.72 -7.44
C ILE A 91 7.14 14.31 -6.92
N MET A 92 6.30 13.58 -7.63
CA MET A 92 5.94 12.20 -7.30
C MET A 92 7.18 11.29 -7.33
N LEU A 93 7.99 11.37 -8.40
CA LEU A 93 9.24 10.62 -8.56
C LEU A 93 10.30 11.01 -7.52
N ASP A 94 10.49 12.31 -7.28
CA ASP A 94 11.49 12.84 -6.34
C ASP A 94 11.18 12.38 -4.90
N ASN A 95 9.90 12.20 -4.55
CA ASN A 95 9.46 11.65 -3.27
C ASN A 95 9.37 10.12 -3.22
N GLY A 96 9.69 9.42 -4.32
CA GLY A 96 9.57 7.97 -4.43
C GLY A 96 8.12 7.45 -4.37
N PHE A 97 7.14 8.32 -4.60
CA PHE A 97 5.74 7.92 -4.65
C PHE A 97 5.45 7.27 -6.00
N THR A 98 4.73 6.15 -6.00
CA THR A 98 4.33 5.46 -7.23
C THR A 98 2.81 5.37 -7.29
N PRO A 99 2.20 5.58 -8.47
CA PRO A 99 0.76 5.36 -8.65
C PRO A 99 0.34 3.95 -8.24
N GLU A 100 -0.87 3.83 -7.69
CA GLU A 100 -1.44 2.56 -7.20
C GLU A 100 -1.36 1.43 -8.23
N TRP A 101 -1.65 1.73 -9.51
CA TRP A 101 -1.60 0.73 -10.58
C TRP A 101 -0.18 0.18 -10.83
N ILE A 102 0.88 0.96 -10.59
CA ILE A 102 2.26 0.46 -10.71
C ILE A 102 2.50 -0.59 -9.63
N MET A 103 2.10 -0.30 -8.40
CA MET A 103 2.21 -1.22 -7.27
C MET A 103 1.39 -2.50 -7.54
N MET A 104 0.12 -2.37 -7.94
CA MET A 104 -0.70 -3.52 -8.32
C MET A 104 -0.10 -4.32 -9.46
N SER A 105 0.51 -3.69 -10.47
CA SER A 105 1.17 -4.41 -11.56
C SER A 105 2.35 -5.27 -11.09
N ARG A 106 3.04 -4.82 -10.03
CA ARG A 106 4.13 -5.55 -9.40
C ARG A 106 3.56 -6.72 -8.61
N ASP A 107 2.54 -6.48 -7.79
CA ASP A 107 1.88 -7.50 -6.99
C ASP A 107 1.29 -8.63 -7.86
N ILE A 108 0.63 -8.29 -8.98
CA ILE A 108 0.15 -9.29 -9.96
C ILE A 108 1.32 -10.14 -10.47
N ARG A 109 2.42 -9.50 -10.87
CA ARG A 109 3.58 -10.21 -11.42
C ARG A 109 4.20 -11.13 -10.38
N GLU A 110 4.37 -10.68 -9.15
CA GLU A 110 4.88 -11.48 -8.04
C GLU A 110 3.96 -12.68 -7.75
N ALA A 111 2.65 -12.45 -7.61
CA ALA A 111 1.69 -13.52 -7.34
C ALA A 111 1.61 -14.56 -8.48
N VAL A 112 1.70 -14.13 -9.75
CA VAL A 112 1.79 -15.04 -10.90
C VAL A 112 3.07 -15.87 -10.85
N GLN A 113 4.20 -15.28 -10.45
CA GLN A 113 5.46 -16.03 -10.31
C GLN A 113 5.39 -17.04 -9.17
N GLU A 114 4.81 -16.68 -8.02
CA GLU A 114 4.59 -17.61 -6.91
C GLU A 114 3.71 -18.79 -7.32
N LEU A 115 2.60 -18.53 -8.02
CA LEU A 115 1.72 -19.56 -8.53
C LEU A 115 2.45 -20.50 -9.51
N LYS A 116 3.26 -19.94 -10.41
CA LYS A 116 4.11 -20.75 -11.32
C LYS A 116 5.12 -21.59 -10.55
N GLN A 117 5.73 -21.07 -9.49
CA GLN A 117 6.67 -21.83 -8.66
C GLN A 117 5.98 -22.98 -7.93
N GLN A 118 4.77 -22.77 -7.39
CA GLN A 118 3.99 -23.81 -6.75
C GLN A 118 3.63 -24.93 -7.74
N ILE A 119 3.16 -24.57 -8.94
CA ILE A 119 2.86 -25.54 -10.01
C ILE A 119 4.14 -26.30 -10.42
N ARG A 120 5.29 -25.62 -10.54
CA ARG A 120 6.58 -26.27 -10.85
C ARG A 120 7.00 -27.26 -9.76
N LYS A 121 6.81 -26.93 -8.49
CA LYS A 121 7.10 -27.84 -7.36
C LYS A 121 6.21 -29.06 -7.41
N GLU A 122 4.90 -28.88 -7.54
CA GLU A 122 3.96 -30.00 -7.59
C GLU A 122 4.24 -30.89 -8.81
N ARG A 123 4.59 -30.26 -9.93
CA ARG A 123 4.93 -30.97 -11.16
C ARG A 123 6.21 -31.79 -11.07
N SER A 124 7.15 -31.43 -10.21
CA SER A 124 8.36 -32.25 -10.01
C SER A 124 8.02 -33.69 -9.59
N PHE A 125 6.86 -33.89 -8.95
CA PHE A 125 6.35 -35.20 -8.53
C PHE A 125 5.62 -35.97 -9.61
N TYR A 126 5.27 -35.33 -10.73
CA TYR A 126 4.54 -35.94 -11.83
C TYR A 126 5.46 -36.26 -13.02
N GLY A 127 5.02 -37.22 -13.85
CA GLY A 127 5.73 -37.64 -15.06
C GLY A 127 5.35 -36.82 -16.29
N ASP A 128 5.47 -37.47 -17.46
CA ASP A 128 5.12 -36.85 -18.74
C ASP A 128 3.62 -36.61 -18.89
N TRP A 129 3.25 -35.58 -19.66
CA TRP A 129 1.86 -35.22 -19.95
C TRP A 129 1.43 -35.85 -21.29
N PRO A 130 0.19 -36.36 -21.44
CA PRO A 130 -0.91 -36.38 -20.47
C PRO A 130 -0.71 -37.39 -19.34
N LEU A 131 -1.22 -37.05 -18.15
CA LEU A 131 -1.17 -37.93 -16.98
C LEU A 131 -1.96 -39.21 -17.28
N THR A 132 -1.28 -40.32 -17.51
CA THR A 132 -1.91 -41.62 -17.83
C THR A 132 -2.51 -42.29 -16.60
N ASN A 133 -2.01 -41.96 -15.40
CA ASN A 133 -2.41 -42.58 -14.15
C ASN A 133 -3.60 -41.84 -13.50
N SER A 134 -4.69 -42.57 -13.21
CA SER A 134 -5.87 -42.04 -12.54
C SER A 134 -5.55 -41.38 -11.19
N ASP A 135 -4.61 -41.95 -10.42
CA ASP A 135 -4.21 -41.41 -9.11
C ASP A 135 -3.51 -40.05 -9.25
N GLN A 136 -2.74 -39.84 -10.32
CA GLN A 136 -2.07 -38.56 -10.57
C GLN A 136 -3.06 -37.48 -11.01
N GLN A 137 -4.09 -37.85 -11.78
CA GLN A 137 -5.18 -36.94 -12.15
C GLN A 137 -6.00 -36.51 -10.93
N ALA A 138 -6.35 -37.45 -10.04
CA ALA A 138 -7.06 -37.13 -8.80
C ALA A 138 -6.23 -36.22 -7.88
N ALA A 139 -4.92 -36.49 -7.76
CA ALA A 139 -4.01 -35.62 -7.01
C ALA A 139 -3.92 -34.21 -7.62
N TRP A 140 -3.83 -34.10 -8.95
CA TRP A 140 -3.83 -32.81 -9.64
C TRP A 140 -5.15 -32.05 -9.44
N GLN A 141 -6.30 -32.72 -9.49
CA GLN A 141 -7.59 -32.10 -9.22
C GLN A 141 -7.67 -31.56 -7.79
N SER A 142 -7.16 -32.29 -6.80
CA SER A 142 -7.13 -31.82 -5.41
C SER A 142 -6.23 -30.59 -5.24
N PHE A 143 -5.08 -30.56 -5.95
CA PHE A 143 -4.20 -29.40 -6.00
C PHE A 143 -4.89 -28.21 -6.70
N ALA A 144 -5.56 -28.44 -7.82
CA ALA A 144 -6.27 -27.40 -8.56
C ALA A 144 -7.38 -26.77 -7.71
N GLN A 145 -8.15 -27.56 -6.97
CA GLN A 145 -9.18 -27.07 -6.05
C GLN A 145 -8.59 -26.21 -4.93
N LEU A 146 -7.46 -26.61 -4.35
CA LEU A 146 -6.78 -25.84 -3.30
C LEU A 146 -6.32 -24.47 -3.81
N HIS A 147 -5.83 -24.40 -5.04
CA HIS A 147 -5.30 -23.17 -5.64
C HIS A 147 -6.36 -22.35 -6.40
N GLU A 148 -7.59 -22.85 -6.54
CA GLU A 148 -8.68 -22.18 -7.26
C GLU A 148 -9.05 -20.85 -6.60
N GLU A 149 -9.12 -20.82 -5.27
CA GLU A 149 -9.43 -19.59 -4.52
C GLU A 149 -8.35 -18.52 -4.73
N GLN A 150 -7.08 -18.91 -4.68
CA GLN A 150 -5.95 -18.00 -4.92
C GLN A 150 -5.99 -17.43 -6.34
N VAL A 151 -6.28 -18.26 -7.34
CA VAL A 151 -6.43 -17.80 -8.73
C VAL A 151 -7.63 -16.87 -8.88
N ARG A 152 -8.72 -17.12 -8.16
CA ARG A 152 -9.91 -16.25 -8.16
C ARG A 152 -9.60 -14.87 -7.56
N GLU A 153 -8.85 -14.80 -6.47
CA GLU A 153 -8.41 -13.54 -5.88
C GLU A 153 -7.46 -12.77 -6.81
N LEU A 154 -6.48 -13.47 -7.38
CA LEU A 154 -5.55 -12.91 -8.36
C LEU A 154 -6.30 -12.34 -9.58
N ASN A 155 -7.32 -13.06 -10.06
CA ASN A 155 -8.16 -12.59 -11.17
C ASN A 155 -8.97 -11.34 -10.82
N LYS A 156 -9.47 -11.20 -9.58
CA LYS A 156 -10.13 -9.95 -9.14
C LYS A 156 -9.14 -8.78 -9.11
N LEU A 157 -7.89 -9.03 -8.70
CA LEU A 157 -6.85 -8.02 -8.66
C LEU A 157 -6.44 -7.59 -10.07
N ILE A 158 -6.33 -8.54 -11.00
CA ILE A 158 -6.16 -8.27 -12.44
C ILE A 158 -7.29 -7.41 -12.98
N ASP A 159 -8.55 -7.73 -12.65
CA ASP A 159 -9.69 -6.92 -13.10
C ASP A 159 -9.61 -5.49 -12.59
N LYS A 160 -9.35 -5.31 -11.30
CA LYS A 160 -9.18 -3.96 -10.71
C LYS A 160 -8.02 -3.21 -11.38
N TYR A 161 -6.91 -3.88 -11.69
CA TYR A 161 -5.80 -3.27 -12.40
C TYR A 161 -6.18 -2.85 -13.82
N ASN A 162 -6.86 -3.74 -14.57
CA ASN A 162 -7.27 -3.47 -15.94
C ASN A 162 -8.25 -2.30 -16.05
N LEU A 163 -9.03 -2.03 -15.00
CA LEU A 163 -9.93 -0.88 -14.92
C LEU A 163 -9.19 0.45 -14.65
N ILE A 164 -8.02 0.41 -14.01
CA ILE A 164 -7.26 1.61 -13.61
C ILE A 164 -6.15 1.92 -14.61
N VAL A 165 -5.62 0.92 -15.33
CA VAL A 165 -4.44 1.10 -16.16
C VAL A 165 -4.74 2.09 -17.32
N PRO A 166 -3.91 3.14 -17.51
CA PRO A 166 -4.17 4.14 -18.56
C PRO A 166 -3.95 3.64 -19.99
N ILE A 167 -3.21 2.54 -20.16
CA ILE A 167 -2.76 2.03 -21.46
C ILE A 167 -3.22 0.59 -21.63
N LEU A 168 -3.99 0.32 -22.69
CA LEU A 168 -4.56 -1.01 -22.97
C LEU A 168 -3.50 -2.10 -23.13
N GLU A 169 -2.36 -1.78 -23.73
CA GLU A 169 -1.24 -2.72 -23.94
C GLU A 169 -0.66 -3.27 -22.62
N ASN A 170 -0.84 -2.54 -21.52
CA ASN A 170 -0.35 -2.94 -20.21
C ASN A 170 -1.34 -3.77 -19.41
N GLN A 171 -2.51 -4.10 -19.97
CA GLN A 171 -3.53 -4.94 -19.31
C GLN A 171 -3.08 -6.40 -19.20
N PHE A 172 -3.54 -7.07 -18.15
CA PHE A 172 -3.30 -8.49 -17.94
C PHE A 172 -4.51 -9.32 -18.36
N PHE A 173 -4.26 -10.51 -18.89
CA PHE A 173 -5.31 -11.51 -19.09
C PHE A 173 -5.59 -12.27 -17.80
N ARG A 174 -6.85 -12.69 -17.62
CA ARG A 174 -7.22 -13.62 -16.54
C ARG A 174 -6.36 -14.88 -16.62
N GLN A 175 -5.90 -15.31 -15.45
CA GLN A 175 -5.09 -16.52 -15.32
C GLN A 175 -5.98 -17.71 -15.01
N HIS A 176 -5.65 -18.85 -15.62
CA HIS A 176 -6.29 -20.15 -15.36
C HIS A 176 -5.20 -21.16 -15.05
N LEU A 177 -5.45 -22.01 -14.04
CA LEU A 177 -4.49 -23.04 -13.64
C LEU A 177 -4.15 -23.99 -14.79
N ASP A 178 -5.14 -24.40 -15.58
CA ASP A 178 -4.93 -25.33 -16.70
C ASP A 178 -3.99 -24.75 -17.77
N LYS A 179 -4.22 -23.50 -18.17
CA LYS A 179 -3.37 -22.81 -19.16
C LYS A 179 -1.96 -22.56 -18.63
N LEU A 180 -1.83 -22.22 -17.34
CA LEU A 180 -0.54 -22.07 -16.70
C LEU A 180 0.21 -23.41 -16.64
N ALA A 181 -0.49 -24.48 -16.29
CA ALA A 181 0.06 -25.82 -16.29
C ALA A 181 0.54 -26.21 -17.69
N GLU A 182 -0.27 -26.02 -18.74
CA GLU A 182 0.11 -26.20 -20.17
C GLU A 182 1.37 -25.43 -20.56
N SER A 183 1.47 -24.16 -20.16
CA SER A 183 2.64 -23.34 -20.47
C SER A 183 3.91 -23.88 -19.81
N ILE A 184 3.79 -24.31 -18.54
CA ILE A 184 4.87 -24.94 -17.81
C ILE A 184 5.18 -26.29 -18.47
N PHE A 185 4.17 -27.05 -18.95
CA PHE A 185 4.34 -28.36 -19.58
C PHE A 185 5.36 -28.36 -20.72
N LYS A 186 5.33 -27.32 -21.55
CA LYS A 186 6.22 -27.12 -22.70
C LYS A 186 7.65 -26.73 -22.31
N GLU A 187 7.93 -26.38 -21.06
CA GLU A 187 9.28 -26.05 -20.60
C GLU A 187 10.19 -27.31 -20.59
N PRO A 188 11.30 -27.32 -21.35
CA PRO A 188 12.18 -28.48 -21.48
C PRO A 188 13.06 -28.74 -20.25
N ASN A 189 13.27 -27.74 -19.40
CA ASN A 189 14.26 -27.77 -18.31
C ASN A 189 13.70 -28.25 -16.96
N LEU A 190 12.47 -28.75 -16.91
CA LEU A 190 11.86 -29.16 -15.65
C LEU A 190 12.30 -30.57 -15.25
N GLN A 191 12.80 -30.75 -14.01
CA GLN A 191 13.05 -32.09 -13.47
C GLN A 191 11.72 -32.83 -13.26
N ARG A 192 11.64 -34.09 -13.71
CA ARG A 192 10.43 -34.94 -13.69
C ARG A 192 10.66 -36.16 -12.80
N ASN A 193 9.59 -36.74 -12.28
CA ASN A 193 9.61 -38.00 -11.52
C ASN A 193 10.43 -37.98 -10.22
N LEU A 194 10.42 -36.86 -9.48
CA LEU A 194 10.98 -36.85 -8.13
C LEU A 194 10.05 -37.61 -7.18
N PRO A 195 10.60 -38.46 -6.29
CA PRO A 195 9.78 -39.16 -5.31
C PRO A 195 9.13 -38.12 -4.39
N ARG A 196 7.80 -38.13 -4.33
CA ARG A 196 7.06 -37.29 -3.39
C ARG A 196 7.57 -37.61 -1.99
N PRO A 197 8.07 -36.64 -1.21
CA PRO A 197 8.44 -36.90 0.17
C PRO A 197 7.17 -37.42 0.84
N LYS A 198 7.18 -38.69 1.25
CA LYS A 198 6.13 -39.24 2.10
C LYS A 198 6.05 -38.28 3.27
N GLN A 199 4.94 -37.56 3.42
CA GLN A 199 4.67 -36.88 4.67
C GLN A 199 4.82 -37.96 5.72
N SER A 200 5.88 -37.88 6.52
CA SER A 200 5.93 -38.68 7.72
C SER A 200 4.75 -38.17 8.51
N VAL A 201 3.68 -38.95 8.50
CA VAL A 201 2.70 -38.94 9.56
C VAL A 201 3.52 -39.29 10.79
N LYS A 202 4.17 -38.28 11.40
CA LYS A 202 4.67 -38.38 12.77
C LYS A 202 3.40 -38.60 13.56
N SER A 203 3.13 -39.87 13.78
CA SER A 203 1.98 -40.36 14.51
C SER A 203 1.95 -39.60 15.83
N LYS A 204 0.84 -38.89 16.07
CA LYS A 204 0.54 -38.22 17.35
C LYS A 204 0.63 -39.17 18.56
N SER A 205 0.83 -40.47 18.35
CA SER A 205 1.14 -41.48 19.36
C SER A 205 2.54 -41.32 19.98
N GLU A 206 3.59 -41.04 19.21
CA GLU A 206 4.97 -41.00 19.76
C GLU A 206 5.21 -39.78 20.67
N VAL A 207 4.57 -38.64 20.35
CA VAL A 207 4.66 -37.43 21.19
C VAL A 207 3.86 -37.61 22.48
N LYS A 208 2.75 -38.36 22.45
CA LYS A 208 1.98 -38.70 23.66
C LYS A 208 2.72 -39.70 24.55
N GLU A 209 3.36 -40.73 24.00
CA GLU A 209 4.16 -41.68 24.79
C GLU A 209 5.38 -41.02 25.42
N ARG A 210 6.10 -40.15 24.70
CA ARG A 210 7.22 -39.41 25.28
C ARG A 210 6.77 -38.48 26.39
N ASN A 211 5.67 -37.76 26.22
CA ASN A 211 5.13 -36.91 27.28
C ASN A 211 4.60 -37.74 28.47
N PHE A 212 3.96 -38.89 28.22
CA PHE A 212 3.50 -39.77 29.30
C PHE A 212 4.68 -40.34 30.10
N MET A 213 5.74 -40.79 29.43
CA MET A 213 6.95 -41.30 30.07
C MET A 213 7.64 -40.20 30.89
N VAL A 214 7.79 -38.99 30.35
CA VAL A 214 8.37 -37.85 31.08
C VAL A 214 7.54 -37.47 32.31
N THR A 215 6.21 -37.50 32.23
CA THR A 215 5.34 -37.24 33.40
C THR A 215 5.37 -38.39 34.41
N PHE A 216 5.45 -39.65 33.98
CA PHE A 216 5.52 -40.82 34.86
C PHE A 216 6.84 -40.89 35.64
N PHE A 217 7.98 -40.60 34.98
CA PHE A 217 9.27 -40.54 35.67
C PHE A 217 9.39 -39.32 36.60
N SER A 218 8.67 -38.23 36.31
CA SER A 218 8.58 -37.08 37.22
C SER A 218 7.70 -37.32 38.44
N SER A 219 6.75 -38.27 38.41
CA SER A 219 5.87 -38.56 39.56
C SER A 219 6.33 -39.73 40.43
N MET A 220 7.33 -40.51 39.98
CA MET A 220 7.88 -41.66 40.69
C MET A 220 9.33 -41.49 41.16
N GLY A 221 9.91 -40.30 40.96
CA GLY A 221 11.24 -39.93 41.45
C GLY A 221 11.17 -39.25 42.82
N PHE A 222 11.87 -39.85 43.78
CA PHE A 222 12.27 -39.35 45.09
C PHE A 222 12.71 -37.89 45.14
#